data_AF-A0A1F8XKF4-F1
#
_entry.id   AF-A0A1F8XKF4-F1
#
_cell.length_a   1.000
_cell.length_b   1.000
_cell.length_c   1.000
_cell.angle_alpha   90.00
_cell.angle_beta   90.00
_cell.angle_gamma   90.00
#
_symmetry.space_group_name_H-M   'P 1'
#
loop_
_entity.id
_entity.type
_entity.pdbx_description
1 polymer ?
#
loop_
_entity_poly.entity_id
_entity_poly.type
_entity_poly.pdbx_seq_one_letter_code
_entity_poly.pdbx_strand_id
1 'polypeptide(L)'
;MDKRALSKYRRRNYFINRRLQSGFVAAFSSAVLLGFIANLFIAYFLIDRELSQELYKIHIKIRTTSEIAVPILLKLSAVTVSTILVLSAAIGYLLTRRIELPLLELREAVAGISRGDLTRRLSKKIPGELPAVFNAMSRSLDALFSSIKKSGQVLERETRRLERPGISKQEALDALGSLTEARSIISHEISKLKV
;
A
#
# COMPACT_ATOMS: atom_id res chain seq x y z
N MET A 1 -44.49 -7.27 -18.34
CA MET A 1 -43.71 -6.41 -17.42
C MET A 1 -42.96 -7.33 -16.46
N ASP A 2 -41.67 -7.56 -16.72
CA ASP A 2 -40.88 -8.67 -16.20
C ASP A 2 -40.13 -8.29 -14.91
N LYS A 3 -40.41 -8.98 -13.81
CA LYS A 3 -39.90 -8.72 -12.46
C LYS A 3 -38.49 -9.32 -12.23
N ARG A 4 -37.57 -9.17 -13.19
CA ARG A 4 -36.23 -9.81 -13.13
C ARG A 4 -35.03 -8.86 -13.21
N ALA A 5 -35.21 -7.57 -12.97
CA ALA A 5 -34.16 -6.57 -13.21
C ALA A 5 -33.58 -5.86 -11.97
N LEU A 6 -33.86 -6.28 -10.73
CA LEU A 6 -33.51 -5.49 -9.54
C LEU A 6 -32.64 -6.17 -8.46
N SER A 7 -31.95 -7.28 -8.73
CA SER A 7 -31.08 -7.93 -7.72
C SER A 7 -29.57 -7.86 -7.99
N LYS A 8 -29.11 -7.00 -8.91
CA LYS A 8 -27.69 -7.00 -9.34
C LYS A 8 -26.86 -5.80 -8.90
N TYR A 9 -27.13 -5.25 -7.71
CA TYR A 9 -26.23 -4.32 -7.03
C TYR A 9 -25.88 -4.83 -5.63
N ARG A 10 -25.17 -5.97 -5.59
CA ARG A 10 -24.57 -6.50 -4.36
C ARG A 10 -23.39 -5.60 -3.98
N ARG A 11 -23.60 -4.66 -3.04
CA ARG A 11 -22.54 -3.80 -2.47
C ARG A 11 -21.37 -4.69 -2.04
N ARG A 12 -20.25 -4.58 -2.75
CA ARG A 12 -18.99 -5.24 -2.39
C ARG A 12 -18.54 -4.64 -1.06
N ASN A 13 -18.45 -5.49 -0.04
CA ASN A 13 -17.79 -5.15 1.22
C ASN A 13 -16.33 -4.76 0.93
N TYR A 14 -16.05 -3.46 0.91
CA TYR A 14 -14.69 -2.90 0.94
C TYR A 14 -14.14 -2.97 2.38
N PHE A 15 -14.13 -4.15 2.99
CA PHE A 15 -13.28 -4.40 4.14
C PHE A 15 -11.90 -4.78 3.61
N ILE A 16 -11.11 -3.75 3.28
CA ILE A 16 -9.71 -3.87 2.90
C ILE A 16 -8.95 -4.36 4.14
N ASN A 17 -8.87 -5.68 4.30
CA ASN A 17 -8.20 -6.44 5.36
C ASN A 17 -8.31 -5.91 6.80
N ARG A 18 -9.24 -6.54 7.55
CA ARG A 18 -9.49 -6.30 8.97
C ARG A 18 -8.23 -6.39 9.84
N ARG A 19 -7.25 -7.24 9.51
CA ARG A 19 -5.98 -7.40 10.27
C ARG A 19 -5.03 -6.22 10.16
N LEU A 20 -4.95 -5.58 8.99
CA LEU A 20 -4.08 -4.42 8.77
C LEU A 20 -4.68 -3.15 9.37
N GLN A 21 -5.97 -2.94 9.13
CA GLN A 21 -6.70 -1.82 9.73
C GLN A 21 -6.76 -1.94 11.24
N SER A 22 -7.05 -3.13 11.81
CA SER A 22 -7.09 -3.29 13.27
C SER A 22 -5.72 -3.13 13.92
N GLY A 23 -4.65 -3.61 13.29
CA GLY A 23 -3.28 -3.44 13.80
C GLY A 23 -2.83 -1.99 13.80
N PHE A 24 -3.14 -1.24 12.73
CA PHE A 24 -2.83 0.19 12.65
C PHE A 24 -3.64 1.00 13.67
N VAL A 25 -4.95 0.76 13.74
CA VAL A 25 -5.84 1.46 14.68
C VAL A 25 -5.44 1.14 16.13
N ALA A 26 -5.14 -0.12 16.45
CA ALA A 26 -4.70 -0.49 17.80
C ALA A 26 -3.37 0.16 18.18
N ALA A 27 -2.38 0.16 17.27
CA ALA A 27 -1.09 0.80 17.52
C ALA A 27 -1.23 2.33 17.66
N PHE A 28 -2.04 2.96 16.81
CA PHE A 28 -2.33 4.39 16.88
C PHE A 28 -3.04 4.77 18.17
N SER A 29 -4.12 4.05 18.52
CA SER A 29 -4.85 4.27 19.77
C SER A 29 -3.94 4.08 20.97
N SER A 30 -3.11 3.03 20.99
CA SER A 30 -2.14 2.81 22.09
C SER A 30 -1.11 3.93 22.19
N ALA A 31 -0.57 4.40 21.07
CA ALA A 31 0.37 5.52 21.05
C ALA A 31 -0.26 6.82 21.58
N VAL A 32 -1.50 7.12 21.17
CA VAL A 32 -2.26 8.28 21.68
C VAL A 32 -2.53 8.15 23.18
N LEU A 33 -2.90 6.95 23.64
CA LEU A 33 -3.20 6.68 25.05
C LEU A 33 -1.93 6.82 25.92
N LEU A 34 -0.79 6.30 25.45
CA LEU A 34 0.50 6.48 26.12
C LEU A 34 0.93 7.95 26.14
N GLY A 35 0.75 8.68 25.04
CA GLY A 35 1.01 10.11 24.97
C GLY A 35 0.14 10.90 25.96
N PHE A 36 -1.13 10.53 26.10
CA PHE A 36 -2.05 11.14 27.05
C PHE A 36 -1.64 10.85 28.51
N ILE A 37 -1.28 9.61 28.83
CA ILE A 37 -0.79 9.22 30.16
C ILE A 37 0.50 10.00 30.49
N ALA A 38 1.45 10.08 29.56
CA ALA A 38 2.68 10.84 29.75
C ALA A 38 2.38 12.33 29.99
N ASN A 39 1.46 12.91 29.22
CA ASN A 39 1.02 14.29 29.40
C ASN A 39 0.37 14.53 30.77
N LEU A 40 -0.51 13.64 31.22
CA LEU A 40 -1.11 13.70 32.55
C LEU A 40 -0.05 13.59 33.65
N PHE A 41 0.93 12.71 33.48
CA PHE A 41 2.00 12.52 34.46
C PHE A 41 2.88 13.76 34.59
N ILE A 42 3.28 14.35 33.46
CA ILE A 42 4.04 15.60 33.44
C ILE A 42 3.23 16.74 34.06
N ALA A 43 1.96 16.88 33.67
CA ALA A 43 1.08 17.91 34.22
C ALA A 43 0.89 17.77 35.73
N TYR A 44 0.65 16.54 36.22
CA TYR A 44 0.53 16.26 37.64
C TYR A 44 1.80 16.62 38.41
N PHE A 45 2.98 16.19 37.92
CA PHE A 45 4.26 16.50 38.56
C PHE A 45 4.55 18.02 38.59
N LEU A 46 4.19 18.74 37.52
CA LEU A 46 4.34 20.20 37.48
C LEU A 46 3.41 20.90 38.49
N ILE A 47 2.15 20.47 38.54
CA ILE A 47 1.13 21.03 39.44
C ILE A 47 1.53 20.79 40.90
N ASP A 48 1.97 19.58 41.26
CA ASP A 48 2.35 19.22 42.64
C ASP A 48 3.56 20.03 43.13
N ARG A 49 4.58 20.21 42.27
CA ARG A 49 5.76 21.02 42.58
C ARG A 49 5.42 22.50 42.78
N GLU A 50 4.45 23.02 42.03
CA GLU A 50 4.06 24.43 42.05
C GLU A 50 3.09 24.74 43.20
N LEU A 51 2.09 23.88 43.43
CA LEU A 51 1.18 23.96 44.59
C LEU A 51 1.94 23.90 45.90
N SER A 52 2.97 23.05 46.00
CA SER A 52 3.80 22.95 47.21
C SER A 52 4.59 24.23 47.50
N GLN A 53 4.95 25.01 46.47
CA GLN A 53 5.64 26.30 46.66
C GLN A 53 4.67 27.47 46.90
N GLU A 54 3.50 27.46 46.28
CA GLU A 54 2.46 28.47 46.46
C GLU A 54 1.75 28.32 47.82
N LEU A 55 1.38 27.11 48.25
CA LEU A 55 0.76 26.85 49.56
C LEU A 55 1.65 27.26 50.73
N TYR A 56 2.98 27.23 50.55
CA TYR A 56 3.93 27.69 51.56
C TYR A 56 3.96 29.22 51.71
N LYS A 57 3.48 29.97 50.71
CA LYS A 57 3.42 31.44 50.70
C LYS A 57 2.06 32.02 51.14
N ILE A 58 1.06 31.19 51.42
CA ILE A 58 -0.32 31.64 51.70
C ILE A 58 -0.48 32.35 53.06
N HIS A 59 0.58 32.52 53.85
CA HIS A 59 0.39 33.15 55.17
C HIS A 59 -0.06 34.61 55.16
N ILE A 60 0.13 35.45 54.12
CA ILE A 60 -0.59 36.75 53.97
C ILE A 60 -0.46 37.25 52.51
N LYS A 61 -1.55 37.30 51.73
CA LYS A 61 -1.98 38.40 50.82
C LYS A 61 -3.12 37.93 49.90
N ILE A 62 -4.25 38.63 49.92
CA ILE A 62 -5.37 38.44 48.99
C ILE A 62 -4.88 38.81 47.59
N ARG A 63 -4.54 37.81 46.77
CA ARG A 63 -4.36 37.97 45.32
C ARG A 63 -5.62 37.53 44.60
N THR A 64 -6.01 38.29 43.58
CA THR A 64 -7.15 38.01 42.71
C THR A 64 -6.94 36.69 41.98
N THR A 65 -8.00 35.87 41.84
CA THR A 65 -7.95 34.50 41.28
C THR A 65 -7.32 34.43 39.87
N SER A 66 -7.39 35.52 39.10
CA SER A 66 -6.76 35.64 37.77
C SER A 66 -5.24 35.70 37.81
N GLU A 67 -4.62 36.34 38.81
CA GLU A 67 -3.15 36.44 38.92
C GLU A 67 -2.50 35.10 39.23
N ILE A 68 -3.23 34.20 39.90
CA ILE A 68 -2.78 32.84 40.24
C ILE A 68 -3.07 31.89 39.07
N ALA A 69 -4.22 32.03 38.41
CA ALA A 69 -4.62 31.12 37.33
C ALA A 69 -3.81 31.29 36.03
N VAL A 70 -3.47 32.52 35.64
CA VAL A 70 -2.75 32.80 34.38
C VAL A 70 -1.40 32.07 34.26
N PRO A 71 -0.47 32.12 35.25
CA PRO A 71 0.81 31.44 35.12
C PRO A 71 0.66 29.90 35.08
N ILE A 72 -0.33 29.35 35.80
CA ILE A 72 -0.64 27.92 35.80
C ILE A 72 -1.16 27.50 34.41
N LEU A 73 -2.10 28.26 33.84
CA LEU A 73 -2.67 27.99 32.51
C LEU A 73 -1.61 28.12 31.41
N LEU A 74 -0.73 29.12 31.47
CA LEU A 74 0.36 29.28 30.50
C LEU A 74 1.36 28.12 30.55
N LYS A 75 1.72 27.64 31.74
CA LYS A 75 2.61 26.47 31.89
C LYS A 75 1.94 25.19 31.39
N LEU A 76 0.67 24.96 31.74
CA LEU A 76 -0.09 23.80 31.26
C LEU A 76 -0.24 23.79 29.73
N SER A 77 -0.62 24.94 29.15
CA SER A 77 -0.71 25.07 27.68
C SER A 77 0.65 24.89 27.01
N ALA A 78 1.74 25.44 27.56
CA ALA A 78 3.09 25.23 27.03
C ALA A 78 3.49 23.75 27.04
N VAL A 79 3.21 23.00 28.11
CA VAL A 79 3.51 21.57 28.22
C VAL A 79 2.67 20.74 27.24
N THR A 80 1.36 21.00 27.20
CA THR A 80 0.44 20.27 26.31
C THR A 80 0.75 20.50 24.84
N VAL A 81 0.99 21.75 24.43
CA VAL A 81 1.38 22.09 23.05
C VAL A 81 2.70 21.41 22.69
N SER A 82 3.70 21.46 23.58
CA SER A 82 5.00 20.81 23.34
C SER A 82 4.84 19.29 23.15
N THR A 83 4.02 18.65 23.99
CA THR A 83 3.75 17.21 23.90
C THR A 83 3.06 16.83 22.60
N ILE A 84 2.04 17.60 22.19
CA ILE A 84 1.34 17.38 20.92
C ILE A 84 2.30 17.54 19.73
N LEU A 85 3.18 18.53 19.77
CA LEU A 85 4.14 18.80 18.69
C LEU A 85 5.14 17.65 18.54
N VAL A 86 5.68 17.14 19.66
CA VAL A 86 6.58 15.97 19.66
C VAL A 86 5.87 14.73 19.15
N LEU A 87 4.64 14.45 19.62
CA LEU A 87 3.86 13.30 19.16
C LEU A 87 3.54 13.38 17.67
N SER A 88 3.14 14.56 17.20
CA SER A 88 2.83 14.79 15.79
C SER A 88 4.06 14.57 14.90
N ALA A 89 5.21 15.12 15.29
CA ALA A 89 6.47 14.92 14.58
C ALA A 89 6.90 13.44 14.58
N ALA A 90 6.76 12.74 15.71
CA ALA A 90 7.10 11.32 15.82
C ALA A 90 6.20 10.45 14.93
N ILE A 91 4.89 10.68 14.95
CA ILE A 91 3.94 9.96 14.09
C ILE A 91 4.23 10.24 12.61
N GLY A 92 4.45 11.51 12.24
CA GLY A 92 4.82 11.91 10.88
C GLY A 92 6.08 11.18 10.41
N TYR A 93 7.14 11.20 11.21
CA TYR A 93 8.39 10.50 10.92
C TYR A 93 8.20 8.99 10.73
N LEU A 94 7.46 8.33 11.64
CA LEU A 94 7.18 6.90 11.54
C LEU A 94 6.38 6.56 10.29
N LEU A 95 5.40 7.38 9.93
CA LEU A 95 4.55 7.17 8.77
C LEU A 95 5.34 7.34 7.47
N THR A 96 6.13 8.40 7.37
CA THR A 96 7.05 8.65 6.24
C THR A 96 7.98 7.45 6.03
N ARG A 97 8.68 7.02 7.09
CA ARG A 97 9.61 5.87 7.01
C ARG A 97 8.92 4.56 6.63
N ARG A 98 7.68 4.35 7.08
CA ARG A 98 6.89 3.14 6.77
C ARG A 98 6.37 3.12 5.33
N ILE A 99 6.17 4.27 4.70
CA ILE A 99 5.55 4.40 3.38
C ILE A 99 6.59 4.56 2.27
N GLU A 100 7.64 5.35 2.49
CA GLU A 100 8.64 5.66 1.44
C GLU A 100 9.35 4.40 0.93
N LEU A 101 9.76 3.51 1.82
CA LEU A 101 10.46 2.27 1.46
C LEU A 101 9.62 1.37 0.54
N PRO A 102 8.37 0.99 0.90
CA PRO A 102 7.49 0.25 -0.01
C PRO A 102 7.21 0.94 -1.34
N LEU A 103 7.08 2.27 -1.35
CA LEU A 103 6.83 3.03 -2.58
C LEU A 103 8.06 3.04 -3.49
N LEU A 104 9.26 3.12 -2.92
CA LEU A 104 10.51 3.03 -3.67
C LEU A 104 10.67 1.65 -4.31
N GLU A 105 10.47 0.57 -3.54
CA GLU A 105 10.50 -0.80 -4.06
C GLU A 105 9.46 -1.00 -5.18
N LEU A 106 8.23 -0.48 -5.00
CA LEU A 106 7.19 -0.51 -6.02
C LEU A 106 7.63 0.24 -7.28
N ARG A 107 8.15 1.46 -7.14
CA ARG A 107 8.61 2.28 -8.27
C ARG A 107 9.68 1.55 -9.07
N GLU A 108 10.67 0.97 -8.40
CA GLU A 108 11.74 0.22 -9.05
C GLU A 108 11.23 -1.05 -9.74
N ALA A 109 10.30 -1.77 -9.11
CA ALA A 109 9.71 -2.97 -9.69
C ALA A 109 8.85 -2.64 -10.93
N VAL A 110 8.05 -1.58 -10.87
CA VAL A 110 7.26 -1.09 -12.03
C VAL A 110 8.17 -0.61 -13.15
N ALA A 111 9.25 0.12 -12.82
CA ALA A 111 10.25 0.54 -13.80
C ALA A 111 11.02 -0.65 -14.41
N GLY A 112 11.16 -1.77 -13.68
CA GLY A 112 11.66 -3.03 -14.21
C GLY A 112 10.71 -3.61 -15.26
N ILE A 113 9.42 -3.70 -14.92
CA ILE A 113 8.37 -4.19 -15.83
C ILE A 113 8.29 -3.33 -17.10
N SER A 114 8.39 -2.00 -16.99
CA SER A 114 8.36 -1.12 -18.17
C SER A 114 9.56 -1.31 -19.10
N ARG A 115 10.68 -1.83 -18.59
CA ARG A 115 11.85 -2.25 -19.39
C ARG A 115 11.78 -3.70 -19.88
N GLY A 116 10.69 -4.41 -19.61
CA GLY A 116 10.49 -5.81 -19.99
C GLY A 116 11.07 -6.83 -19.00
N ASP A 117 11.56 -6.42 -17.84
CA ASP A 117 11.99 -7.34 -16.77
C ASP A 117 10.79 -7.75 -15.91
N LEU A 118 10.22 -8.91 -16.23
CA LEU A 118 9.09 -9.52 -15.52
C LEU A 118 9.54 -10.48 -14.40
N THR A 119 10.84 -10.57 -14.10
CA THR A 119 11.37 -11.44 -13.04
C THR A 119 11.34 -10.77 -11.67
N ARG A 120 11.29 -9.43 -11.64
CA ARG A 120 11.23 -8.61 -10.42
C ARG A 120 10.00 -8.96 -9.59
N ARG A 121 10.20 -9.06 -8.27
CA ARG A 121 9.14 -9.34 -7.28
C ARG A 121 9.23 -8.35 -6.14
N LEU A 122 8.08 -7.93 -5.63
CA LEU A 122 8.02 -7.17 -4.38
C LEU A 122 8.25 -8.08 -3.18
N SER A 123 8.98 -7.54 -2.20
CA SER A 123 9.29 -8.23 -0.96
C SER A 123 8.02 -8.50 -0.14
N LYS A 124 7.90 -9.72 0.40
CA LYS A 124 6.82 -10.06 1.37
C LYS A 124 6.95 -9.30 2.70
N LYS A 125 8.07 -8.61 2.93
CA LYS A 125 8.28 -7.77 4.11
C LYS A 125 7.46 -6.48 4.06
N ILE A 126 7.02 -6.06 2.88
CA ILE A 126 6.11 -4.91 2.74
C ILE A 126 4.76 -5.30 3.34
N PRO A 127 4.26 -4.56 4.35
CA PRO A 127 2.94 -4.82 4.91
C PRO A 127 1.87 -4.50 3.87
N GLY A 128 0.83 -5.35 3.77
CA GLY A 128 -0.26 -5.13 2.81
C GLY A 128 -0.46 -6.29 1.85
N GLU A 129 -1.45 -6.11 0.97
CA GLU A 129 -1.70 -7.00 -0.16
C GLU A 129 -0.90 -6.60 -1.40
N LEU A 130 -0.28 -5.41 -1.38
CA LEU A 130 0.43 -4.85 -2.53
C LEU A 130 1.47 -5.81 -3.12
N PRO A 131 2.33 -6.50 -2.33
CA PRO A 131 3.26 -7.47 -2.88
C PRO A 131 2.57 -8.66 -3.54
N ALA A 132 1.46 -9.13 -2.97
CA ALA A 132 0.72 -10.27 -3.52
C ALA A 132 0.08 -9.92 -4.86
N VAL A 133 -0.60 -8.77 -4.94
CA VAL A 133 -1.25 -8.29 -6.15
C VAL A 133 -0.23 -8.00 -7.25
N PHE A 134 0.85 -7.28 -6.94
CA PHE A 134 1.90 -6.98 -7.90
C PHE A 134 2.59 -8.25 -8.42
N ASN A 135 2.96 -9.17 -7.53
CA ASN A 135 3.62 -10.41 -7.93
C ASN A 135 2.70 -11.30 -8.76
N ALA A 136 1.39 -11.30 -8.49
CA ALA A 136 0.40 -11.99 -9.32
C ALA A 136 0.30 -11.36 -10.73
N MET A 137 0.24 -10.03 -10.81
CA MET A 137 0.26 -9.30 -12.08
C MET A 137 1.51 -9.62 -12.90
N SER A 138 2.70 -9.55 -12.28
CA SER A 138 3.96 -9.81 -12.98
C SER A 138 4.07 -11.25 -13.49
N ARG A 139 3.59 -12.24 -12.72
CA ARG A 139 3.49 -13.64 -13.19
C ARG A 139 2.50 -13.80 -14.35
N SER A 140 1.37 -13.11 -14.31
CA SER A 140 0.37 -13.14 -15.39
C SER A 140 0.99 -12.59 -16.68
N LEU A 141 1.68 -11.45 -16.61
CA LEU A 141 2.39 -10.88 -17.75
C LEU A 141 3.47 -11.84 -18.28
N ASP A 142 4.29 -12.41 -17.39
CA ASP A 142 5.35 -13.36 -17.77
C ASP A 142 4.79 -14.59 -18.51
N ALA A 143 3.65 -15.12 -18.03
CA ALA A 143 2.95 -16.22 -18.69
C ALA A 143 2.39 -15.83 -20.07
N LEU A 144 1.79 -14.64 -20.19
CA LEU A 144 1.30 -14.11 -21.47
C LEU A 144 2.43 -13.97 -22.49
N PHE A 145 3.52 -13.31 -22.12
CA PHE A 145 4.68 -13.12 -23.00
C PHE A 145 5.36 -14.45 -23.36
N SER A 146 5.45 -15.38 -22.42
CA SER A 146 5.97 -16.72 -22.68
C SER A 146 5.11 -17.50 -23.68
N SER A 147 3.78 -17.37 -23.59
CA SER A 147 2.83 -17.98 -24.54
C SER A 147 2.98 -17.39 -25.96
N ILE A 148 3.05 -16.06 -26.05
CA ILE A 148 3.27 -15.35 -27.32
C ILE A 148 4.62 -15.75 -27.93
N LYS A 149 5.70 -15.80 -27.13
CA LYS A 149 7.04 -16.19 -27.59
C LYS A 149 7.05 -17.62 -28.14
N LYS A 150 6.43 -18.58 -27.44
CA LYS A 150 6.32 -19.97 -27.92
C LYS A 150 5.55 -20.05 -29.24
N SER A 151 4.44 -19.34 -29.34
CA SER A 151 3.63 -19.30 -30.57
C SER A 151 4.38 -18.65 -31.73
N GLY A 152 5.15 -17.59 -31.48
CA GLY A 152 6.02 -16.96 -32.48
C GLY A 152 7.13 -17.89 -32.97
N GLN A 153 7.71 -18.71 -32.09
CA GLN A 153 8.69 -19.73 -32.48
C GLN A 153 8.07 -20.85 -33.34
N VAL A 154 6.81 -21.23 -33.07
CA VAL A 154 6.08 -22.15 -33.96
C VAL A 154 5.88 -21.49 -35.32
N LEU A 155 5.44 -20.23 -35.34
CA LEU A 155 5.25 -19.48 -36.58
C LEU A 155 6.53 -19.47 -37.43
N GLU A 156 7.66 -19.09 -36.83
CA GLU A 156 8.95 -19.04 -37.52
C GLU A 156 9.41 -20.42 -38.04
N ARG A 157 9.23 -21.47 -37.25
CA ARG A 157 9.62 -22.84 -37.64
C ARG A 157 8.79 -23.37 -38.80
N GLU A 158 7.47 -23.16 -38.78
CA GLU A 158 6.57 -23.67 -39.80
C GLU A 158 6.66 -22.84 -41.09
N THR A 159 6.89 -21.51 -41.00
CA THR A 159 7.21 -20.69 -42.19
C THR A 159 8.49 -21.17 -42.86
N ARG A 160 9.57 -21.45 -42.10
CA ARG A 160 10.81 -22.02 -42.65
C ARG A 160 10.63 -23.41 -43.25
N ARG A 161 9.63 -24.19 -42.80
CA ARG A 161 9.31 -25.48 -43.43
C ARG A 161 8.66 -25.27 -44.79
N LEU A 162 7.69 -24.36 -44.88
CA LEU A 162 7.00 -24.03 -46.13
C LEU A 162 7.93 -23.47 -47.22
N GLU A 163 9.02 -22.79 -46.82
CA GLU A 163 10.04 -22.29 -47.75
C GLU A 163 10.95 -23.39 -48.33
N ARG A 164 10.90 -24.63 -47.82
CA ARG A 164 11.74 -25.72 -48.32
C ARG A 164 11.25 -26.20 -49.69
N PRO A 165 12.10 -26.26 -50.72
CA PRO A 165 11.74 -26.83 -52.01
C PRO A 165 11.46 -28.33 -51.87
N GLY A 166 10.38 -28.80 -52.49
CA GLY A 166 10.00 -30.22 -52.51
C GLY A 166 9.09 -30.69 -51.36
N ILE A 167 8.48 -29.76 -50.61
CA ILE A 167 7.53 -30.14 -49.55
C ILE A 167 6.29 -30.84 -50.14
N SER A 168 5.81 -31.87 -49.47
CA SER A 168 4.58 -32.54 -49.91
C SER A 168 3.35 -31.67 -49.65
N LYS A 169 2.29 -31.86 -50.44
CA LYS A 169 1.02 -31.16 -50.25
C LYS A 169 0.44 -31.39 -48.85
N GLN A 170 0.63 -32.58 -48.28
CA GLN A 170 0.15 -32.94 -46.94
C GLN A 170 0.92 -32.17 -45.86
N GLU A 171 2.25 -32.14 -45.95
CA GLU A 171 3.10 -31.38 -45.02
C GLU A 171 2.86 -29.86 -45.11
N ALA A 172 2.56 -29.35 -46.30
CA ALA A 172 2.16 -27.94 -46.47
C ALA A 172 0.83 -27.63 -45.78
N LEU A 173 -0.15 -28.54 -45.85
CA LEU A 173 -1.45 -28.37 -45.18
C LEU A 173 -1.29 -28.43 -43.65
N ASP A 174 -0.46 -29.33 -43.14
CA ASP A 174 -0.18 -29.45 -41.70
C ASP A 174 0.55 -28.21 -41.15
N ALA A 175 1.54 -27.70 -41.91
CA ALA A 175 2.22 -26.45 -41.57
C ALA A 175 1.27 -25.24 -41.59
N LEU A 176 0.36 -25.15 -42.57
CA LEU A 176 -0.65 -24.09 -42.60
C LEU A 176 -1.66 -24.18 -41.44
N GLY A 177 -2.03 -25.39 -41.04
CA GLY A 177 -2.89 -25.64 -39.87
C GLY A 177 -2.25 -25.12 -38.58
N SER A 178 -1.01 -25.51 -38.32
CA SER A 178 -0.25 -25.08 -37.14
C SER A 178 0.06 -23.57 -37.14
N LEU A 179 0.30 -22.96 -38.30
CA LEU A 179 0.43 -21.50 -38.45
C LEU A 179 -0.87 -20.78 -38.07
N THR A 180 -2.01 -21.31 -38.52
CA THR A 180 -3.33 -20.73 -38.23
C THR A 180 -3.65 -20.80 -36.74
N GLU A 181 -3.32 -21.93 -36.10
CA GLU A 181 -3.48 -22.11 -34.66
C GLU A 181 -2.57 -21.15 -33.86
N ALA A 182 -1.28 -21.09 -34.18
CA ALA A 182 -0.33 -20.19 -33.53
C ALA A 182 -0.75 -18.72 -33.67
N ARG A 183 -1.23 -18.31 -34.85
CA ARG A 183 -1.79 -16.97 -35.09
C ARG A 183 -3.03 -16.70 -34.24
N SER A 184 -3.93 -17.67 -34.11
CA SER A 184 -5.13 -17.55 -33.28
C SER A 184 -4.77 -17.35 -31.81
N ILE A 185 -3.81 -18.11 -31.29
CA ILE A 185 -3.31 -17.97 -29.90
C ILE A 185 -2.72 -16.58 -29.68
N ILE A 186 -1.83 -16.11 -30.57
CA ILE A 186 -1.24 -14.76 -30.47
C ILE A 186 -2.34 -13.70 -30.49
N SER A 187 -3.29 -13.79 -31.43
CA SER A 187 -4.41 -12.85 -31.53
C SER A 187 -5.27 -12.85 -30.26
N HIS A 188 -5.52 -14.03 -29.68
CA HIS A 188 -6.28 -14.16 -28.45
C HIS A 188 -5.53 -13.55 -27.25
N GLU A 189 -4.24 -13.83 -27.08
CA GLU A 189 -3.46 -13.27 -25.98
C GLU A 189 -3.28 -11.75 -26.10
N ILE A 190 -3.05 -11.23 -27.31
CA ILE A 190 -3.00 -9.79 -27.56
C ILE A 190 -4.34 -9.14 -27.25
N SER A 191 -5.48 -9.77 -27.54
CA SER A 191 -6.81 -9.22 -27.21
C SER A 191 -7.04 -9.03 -25.70
N LYS A 192 -6.30 -9.76 -24.84
CA LYS A 192 -6.37 -9.58 -23.38
C LYS A 192 -5.61 -8.33 -22.92
N LEU A 193 -4.63 -7.88 -23.70
CA LEU A 193 -3.97 -6.61 -23.49
C LEU A 193 -4.89 -5.54 -24.06
N LYS A 194 -5.58 -4.78 -23.19
CA LYS A 194 -6.31 -3.57 -23.59
C LYS A 194 -5.31 -2.47 -23.99
N VAL A 195 -4.65 -2.64 -25.14
CA VAL A 195 -3.84 -1.62 -25.81
C VAL A 195 -4.71 -0.90 -26.81
#